data_AF-A0A2M8EPZ9-F1
#
_entry.id   AF-A0A2M8EPZ9-F1
#
_cell.length_a   1.000
_cell.length_b   1.000
_cell.length_c   1.000
_cell.angle_alpha   90.00
_cell.angle_beta   90.00
_cell.angle_gamma   90.00
#
_symmetry.space_group_name_H-M   'P 1'
#
loop_
_entity.id
_entity.type
_entity.pdbx_description
1 polymer ?
#
loop_
_entity_poly.entity_id
_entity_poly.type
_entity_poly.pdbx_seq_one_letter_code
_entity_poly.pdbx_strand_id
1 'polypeptide(L)'
;MTGDGFGGIKTAFSGIPYQMCHVHMERIIIRGTTLNPQTEAGRVLLFMVRTLFQNIDSNTFSERLDKYVEIYRDFLNEKTIHPDKFKNKKVGVGRMKI
;
A
#
# COMPACT_ATOMS: atom_id res chain seq x y z
N MET A 1 -16.35 -13.61 6.99
CA MET A 1 -15.51 -14.38 6.05
C MET A 1 -14.10 -13.81 6.09
N THR A 2 -13.08 -14.67 6.15
CA THR A 2 -11.68 -14.26 6.01
C THR A 2 -11.16 -14.77 4.67
N GLY A 3 -10.68 -13.87 3.80
CA GLY A 3 -10.31 -14.19 2.42
C GLY A 3 -9.04 -13.47 1.94
N ASP A 4 -8.69 -13.67 0.67
CA ASP A 4 -7.62 -12.96 -0.01
C ASP A 4 -8.12 -11.65 -0.65
N GLY A 5 -7.26 -10.91 -1.36
CA GLY A 5 -7.63 -9.63 -1.96
C GLY A 5 -8.60 -9.70 -3.14
N PHE A 6 -9.23 -10.84 -3.43
CA PHE A 6 -10.05 -11.01 -4.63
C PHE A 6 -11.36 -10.21 -4.51
N GLY A 7 -11.49 -9.16 -5.34
CA GLY A 7 -12.61 -8.22 -5.26
C GLY A 7 -14.01 -8.85 -5.40
N GLY A 8 -14.14 -9.96 -6.13
CA GLY A 8 -15.41 -10.67 -6.31
C GLY A 8 -15.95 -11.33 -5.03
N ILE A 9 -15.08 -11.66 -4.08
CA ILE A 9 -15.47 -12.33 -2.83
C ILE A 9 -16.33 -11.40 -1.98
N LYS A 10 -15.90 -10.15 -1.79
CA LYS A 10 -16.65 -9.18 -0.98
C LYS A 10 -18.06 -8.94 -1.53
N THR A 11 -18.20 -8.91 -2.85
CA THR A 11 -19.49 -8.72 -3.52
C THR A 11 -20.37 -9.96 -3.43
N ALA A 12 -19.80 -11.16 -3.64
CA ALA A 12 -20.55 -12.42 -3.60
C ALA A 12 -21.14 -12.72 -2.20
N PHE A 13 -20.48 -12.24 -1.13
CA PHE A 13 -20.93 -12.42 0.25
C PHE A 13 -21.39 -11.10 0.88
N SER A 14 -22.15 -10.29 0.14
CA SER A 14 -22.71 -9.03 0.66
C SER A 14 -23.56 -9.28 1.91
N GLY A 15 -23.32 -8.49 2.97
CA GLY A 15 -24.02 -8.63 4.26
C GLY A 15 -23.28 -9.48 5.29
N ILE A 16 -22.21 -10.19 4.90
CA ILE A 16 -21.32 -10.88 5.83
C ILE A 16 -20.08 -10.02 6.07
N PRO A 17 -19.67 -9.77 7.34
CA PRO A 17 -18.43 -9.07 7.62
C PRO A 17 -17.24 -9.76 6.93
N TYR A 18 -16.50 -8.98 6.15
CA TYR A 18 -15.35 -9.45 5.40
C TYR A 18 -14.07 -8.92 6.04
N GLN A 19 -13.10 -9.82 6.26
CA GLN A 19 -11.78 -9.48 6.77
C GLN A 19 -10.71 -10.01 5.82
N MET A 20 -9.74 -9.17 5.47
CA MET A 20 -8.54 -9.64 4.78
C MET A 20 -7.74 -10.55 5.71
N CYS A 21 -7.29 -11.69 5.20
CA CYS A 21 -6.46 -12.61 5.97
C CYS A 21 -5.13 -11.97 6.36
N HIS A 22 -4.75 -12.04 7.65
CA HIS A 22 -3.49 -11.48 8.14
C HIS A 22 -2.26 -12.06 7.44
N VAL A 23 -2.29 -13.35 7.08
CA VAL A 23 -1.20 -14.00 6.31
C VAL A 23 -1.09 -13.41 4.90
N HIS A 24 -2.22 -13.15 4.23
CA HIS A 24 -2.20 -12.50 2.91
C HIS A 24 -1.75 -11.04 3.01
N MET A 25 -2.17 -10.32 4.06
CA MET A 25 -1.72 -8.94 4.30
C MET A 25 -0.21 -8.87 4.53
N GLU A 26 0.36 -9.78 5.33
CA GLU A 26 1.82 -9.87 5.53
C GLU A 26 2.54 -10.12 4.20
N ARG A 27 2.05 -11.06 3.39
CA ARG A 27 2.65 -11.36 2.08
C ARG A 27 2.61 -10.19 1.11
N ILE A 28 1.52 -9.41 1.09
CA ILE A 28 1.41 -8.19 0.27
C ILE A 28 2.50 -7.20 0.67
N ILE A 29 2.71 -7.02 1.97
CA ILE A 29 3.70 -6.07 2.50
C ILE A 29 5.12 -6.56 2.24
N ILE A 30 5.40 -7.85 2.46
CA ILE A 30 6.70 -8.46 2.14
C ILE A 30 7.03 -8.30 0.64
N ARG A 31 6.03 -8.44 -0.24
CA ARG A 31 6.21 -8.25 -1.68
C ARG A 31 6.59 -6.81 -2.05
N GLY A 32 6.07 -5.82 -1.33
CA GLY A 32 6.39 -4.40 -1.54
C GLY A 32 7.67 -3.93 -0.83
N THR A 33 8.06 -4.58 0.26
CA THR A 33 9.24 -4.25 1.07
C THR A 33 10.37 -5.24 0.81
N THR A 34 10.41 -6.34 1.56
CA THR A 34 11.16 -7.61 1.42
C THR A 34 11.07 -8.32 2.78
N LEU A 35 11.64 -9.54 2.91
CA LEU A 35 11.79 -10.18 4.23
C LEU A 35 12.81 -9.48 5.14
N ASN A 36 13.75 -8.72 4.57
CA ASN A 36 14.75 -7.95 5.28
C ASN A 36 14.87 -6.53 4.67
N PRO A 37 13.89 -5.63 4.94
CA PRO A 37 13.88 -4.30 4.36
C PRO A 37 15.12 -3.51 4.80
N GLN A 38 15.83 -2.93 3.83
CA GLN A 38 17.00 -2.10 4.12
C GLN A 38 16.59 -0.71 4.61
N THR A 39 15.49 -0.18 4.08
CA THR A 39 14.95 1.12 4.50
C THR A 39 14.28 1.02 5.86
N GLU A 40 14.43 2.09 6.65
CA GLU A 40 13.83 2.15 7.98
C GLU A 40 12.29 2.14 7.90
N ALA A 41 11.70 2.89 6.96
CA ALA A 41 10.27 2.84 6.63
C ALA A 41 9.76 1.43 6.29
N GLY A 42 10.56 0.61 5.59
CA GLY A 42 10.20 -0.77 5.28
C GLY A 42 10.23 -1.68 6.51
N ARG A 43 11.22 -1.50 7.41
CA ARG A 43 11.34 -2.27 8.65
C ARG A 43 10.18 -1.97 9.59
N VAL A 44 9.82 -0.70 9.74
CA VAL A 44 8.70 -0.27 10.59
C VAL A 44 7.38 -0.83 10.06
N LEU A 45 7.15 -0.77 8.74
CA LEU A 45 5.94 -1.33 8.13
C LEU A 45 5.84 -2.85 8.31
N LEU A 46 6.94 -3.58 8.07
CA LEU A 46 6.98 -5.03 8.27
C LEU A 46 6.75 -5.41 9.74
N PHE A 47 7.35 -4.67 10.68
CA PHE A 47 7.13 -4.88 12.11
C PHE A 47 5.66 -4.64 12.48
N MET A 48 5.09 -3.52 12.03
CA MET A 48 3.69 -3.17 12.30
C MET A 48 2.74 -4.25 11.81
N VAL A 49 2.92 -4.76 10.59
CA VAL A 49 2.05 -5.79 10.01
C VAL A 49 2.18 -7.12 10.77
N ARG A 50 3.36 -7.44 11.30
CA ARG A 50 3.54 -8.61 12.19
C ARG A 50 2.81 -8.48 13.53
N THR A 51 2.49 -7.25 13.98
CA THR A 51 1.66 -7.06 15.18
C THR A 51 0.20 -7.50 14.98
N LEU A 52 -0.26 -7.68 13.74
CA LEU A 52 -1.60 -8.21 13.47
C LEU A 52 -1.81 -9.61 14.04
N PHE A 53 -0.75 -10.41 14.17
CA PHE A 53 -0.80 -11.74 14.78
C PHE A 53 -0.86 -11.71 16.32
N GLN A 54 -0.80 -10.52 16.94
CA GLN A 54 -0.78 -10.33 18.39
C GLN A 54 -2.12 -9.82 18.94
N ASN A 55 -3.23 -10.04 18.21
CA ASN A 55 -4.58 -9.60 18.60
C ASN A 55 -4.68 -8.09 18.87
N ILE A 56 -3.95 -7.27 18.12
CA ILE A 56 -4.10 -5.80 18.15
C ILE A 56 -5.52 -5.40 17.73
N ASP A 57 -6.11 -4.43 18.43
CA ASP A 57 -7.41 -3.90 18.04
C ASP A 57 -7.33 -3.04 16.77
N SER A 58 -8.45 -2.94 16.06
CA SER A 58 -8.50 -2.22 14.78
C SER A 58 -8.16 -0.75 14.91
N ASN A 59 -8.59 -0.09 16.00
CA ASN A 59 -8.40 1.35 16.18
C ASN A 59 -6.94 1.66 16.42
N THR A 60 -6.29 0.94 17.34
CA THR A 60 -4.85 1.08 17.59
C THR A 60 -4.03 0.77 16.34
N PHE A 61 -4.39 -0.24 15.55
CA PHE A 61 -3.69 -0.51 14.30
C PHE A 61 -3.85 0.64 13.29
N SER A 62 -5.07 1.15 13.13
CA SER A 62 -5.36 2.30 12.25
C SER A 62 -4.58 3.55 12.67
N GLU A 63 -4.58 3.90 13.96
CA GLU A 63 -3.82 5.05 14.46
C GLU A 63 -2.32 4.91 14.24
N ARG A 64 -1.76 3.70 14.39
CA ARG A 64 -0.35 3.43 14.10
C ARG A 64 -0.05 3.57 12.62
N LEU A 65 -0.95 3.11 11.75
CA LEU A 65 -0.82 3.24 10.32
C LEU A 65 -0.89 4.70 9.87
N ASP A 66 -1.80 5.49 10.44
CA ASP A 66 -1.92 6.92 10.15
C ASP A 66 -0.62 7.66 10.54
N LYS A 67 -0.10 7.40 11.74
CA LYS A 67 1.19 7.94 12.19
C LYS A 67 2.36 7.52 11.29
N TYR A 68 2.36 6.28 10.82
CA TYR A 68 3.36 5.81 9.86
C TYR A 68 3.30 6.61 8.55
N VAL A 69 2.11 6.80 7.99
CA VAL A 69 1.93 7.58 6.76
C VAL A 69 2.36 9.03 6.96
N GLU A 70 2.10 9.62 8.12
CA GLU A 70 2.57 10.97 8.46
C GLU A 70 4.10 11.05 8.53
N ILE A 71 4.75 10.15 9.28
CA ILE A 71 6.20 10.14 9.48
C ILE A 71 6.95 9.89 8.16
N TYR A 72 6.48 8.95 7.34
CA TYR A 72 7.13 8.57 6.09
C TYR A 72 6.53 9.23 4.86
N ARG A 73 5.74 10.29 5.02
CA ARG A 73 5.06 10.96 3.89
C ARG A 73 6.03 11.34 2.77
N ASP A 74 7.18 11.89 3.11
CA ASP A 74 8.17 12.32 2.11
C ASP A 74 8.79 11.13 1.39
N PHE A 75 9.14 10.07 2.14
CA PHE A 75 9.65 8.81 1.58
C PHE A 75 8.62 8.14 0.65
N LEU A 76 7.35 8.09 1.07
CA LEU A 76 6.26 7.50 0.28
C LEU A 76 5.95 8.31 -0.99
N ASN A 77 6.25 9.61 -0.99
CA ASN A 77 6.08 10.49 -2.16
C ASN A 77 7.34 10.57 -3.04
N GLU A 78 8.43 9.90 -2.66
CA GLU A 78 9.67 9.91 -3.44
C GLU A 78 9.43 9.26 -4.81
N LYS A 79 9.81 10.00 -5.87
CA LYS A 79 9.72 9.52 -7.26
C LYS A 79 11.13 9.30 -7.78
N THR A 80 11.44 8.07 -8.17
CA THR A 80 12.68 7.80 -8.91
C THR A 80 12.59 8.43 -10.29
N ILE A 81 13.44 9.43 -10.56
CA ILE A 81 13.55 10.07 -11.87
C ILE A 81 14.59 9.28 -12.67
N HIS A 82 14.13 8.46 -13.61
CA HIS A 82 15.04 7.84 -14.58
C HIS A 82 15.47 8.90 -15.62
N PRO A 83 16.79 9.06 -15.88
CA PRO A 83 17.30 10.07 -16.81
C PRO A 83 16.79 9.92 -18.25
N ASP A 84 16.28 8.74 -18.64
CA ASP A 84 15.81 8.45 -20.00
C ASP A 84 14.43 9.06 -20.37
N LYS A 85 13.73 9.71 -19.42
CA LYS A 85 12.36 10.22 -19.66
C LYS A 85 12.29 11.65 -20.22
N PHE A 86 13.43 12.26 -20.61
CA PHE A 86 13.46 13.53 -21.34
C PHE A 86 13.41 13.37 -22.88
N LYS A 87 12.84 12.28 -23.41
CA LYS A 87 12.44 12.25 -24.83
C LYS A 87 11.18 13.10 -25.02
N ASN A 88 11.41 14.38 -25.26
CA ASN A 88 10.51 15.40 -25.79
C ASN A 88 9.13 14.87 -26.24
N LYS A 89 8.11 14.99 -25.40
CA LYS A 89 6.74 15.06 -25.89
C LYS A 89 6.64 16.39 -26.64
N LYS A 90 6.75 16.37 -27.97
CA LYS A 90 6.30 17.51 -28.79
C LYS A 90 4.84 17.74 -28.42
N VAL A 91 4.57 18.85 -27.73
CA VAL A 91 3.22 19.33 -27.49
C VAL A 91 2.67 19.68 -28.86
N GLY A 92 1.88 18.77 -29.43
CA GLY A 92 1.12 19.04 -30.64
C GLY A 92 0.08 20.09 -30.30
N VAL A 93 0.30 21.33 -30.73
CA VAL A 93 -0.71 22.40 -30.74
C VAL A 93 -1.75 22.00 -31.78
N GLY A 94 -2.75 21.23 -31.34
CA GLY A 94 -3.95 20.91 -32.10
C GLY A 94 -4.93 22.07 -32.01
N ARG A 95 -4.97 22.88 -33.06
CA ARG A 95 -5.79 24.07 -33.28
C ARG A 95 -7.28 23.79 -33.04
N MET A 96 -7.90 24.46 -32.07
CA MET A 96 -9.35 24.51 -31.90
C MET A 96 -9.97 25.18 -33.12
N LYS A 97 -10.82 24.47 -33.87
CA LYS A 97 -11.70 25.08 -34.87
C LYS A 97 -13.10 25.22 -34.26
N ILE A 98 -13.57 26.44 -34.40
CA ILE A 98 -14.89 27.03 -34.13
C ILE A 98 -16.04 26.12 -34.58
#